data_AF-A0A5E4J3I3-F1
#
_entry.id   AF-A0A5E4J3I3-F1
#
_cell.length_a   1.000
_cell.length_b   1.000
_cell.length_c   1.000
_cell.angle_alpha   90.00
_cell.angle_beta   90.00
_cell.angle_gamma   90.00
#
_symmetry.space_group_name_H-M   'P 1'
#
loop_
_entity.id
_entity.type
_entity.pdbx_description
1 polymer ?
#
loop_
_entity_poly.entity_id
_entity_poly.type
_entity_poly.pdbx_seq_one_letter_code
_entity_poly.pdbx_strand_id
1 'polypeptide(L)'
;MKILLFISLAVILGFVLGEETNASKDERFTVNDLNTIYYMGYKGTVSEIQFRSIIKSFFPEPYSLKEQSNLAVFFKYCYPKGC
;
A
#
# COMPACT_ATOMS: atom_id res chain seq x y z
N MET A 1 -18.07 -6.84 -23.18
CA MET A 1 -16.78 -6.45 -22.57
C MET A 1 -17.06 -5.44 -21.45
N LYS A 2 -17.22 -5.89 -20.19
CA LYS A 2 -17.35 -5.03 -18.98
C LYS A 2 -17.54 -5.80 -17.64
N ILE A 3 -17.58 -7.13 -17.65
CA ILE A 3 -17.90 -7.94 -16.44
C ILE A 3 -16.64 -8.50 -15.74
N LEU A 4 -15.49 -8.54 -16.42
CA LEU A 4 -14.25 -9.14 -15.89
C LEU A 4 -13.43 -8.24 -14.94
N LEU A 5 -13.79 -6.97 -14.77
CA LEU A 5 -13.03 -6.01 -13.94
C LEU A 5 -13.52 -5.92 -12.49
N PHE A 6 -14.64 -6.53 -12.14
CA PHE A 6 -15.20 -6.45 -10.78
C PHE A 6 -14.75 -7.58 -9.84
N ILE A 7 -14.22 -8.68 -10.39
CA ILE A 7 -13.88 -9.87 -9.57
C ILE A 7 -12.49 -9.73 -8.94
N SER A 8 -11.58 -8.96 -9.55
CA SER A 8 -10.22 -8.75 -9.02
C SER A 8 -10.16 -7.79 -7.81
N LEU A 9 -11.17 -6.95 -7.61
CA LEU A 9 -11.21 -6.02 -6.46
C LEU A 9 -11.60 -6.74 -5.15
N ALA A 10 -12.42 -7.79 -5.24
CA ALA A 10 -12.88 -8.54 -4.06
C ALA A 10 -11.81 -9.52 -3.51
N VAL A 11 -10.94 -10.05 -4.36
CA VAL A 11 -9.89 -11.00 -3.93
C VAL A 11 -8.76 -10.29 -3.16
N ILE A 12 -8.48 -9.02 -3.47
CA ILE A 12 -7.47 -8.22 -2.74
C ILE A 12 -8.00 -7.83 -1.36
N LEU A 13 -9.30 -7.53 -1.23
CA LEU A 13 -9.92 -7.26 0.08
C LEU A 13 -9.87 -8.47 1.03
N GLY A 14 -9.88 -9.70 0.49
CA GLY A 14 -9.76 -10.92 1.29
C GLY A 14 -8.34 -11.19 1.80
N PHE A 15 -7.30 -10.79 1.07
CA PHE A 15 -5.91 -10.97 1.49
C PHE A 15 -5.45 -9.94 2.53
N VAL A 16 -6.02 -8.72 2.51
CA VAL A 16 -5.70 -7.67 3.51
C VAL A 16 -6.35 -7.93 4.87
N LEU A 17 -7.37 -8.80 4.94
CA LEU A 17 -8.06 -9.14 6.20
C LEU A 17 -7.52 -10.42 6.87
N GLY A 18 -6.54 -11.10 6.28
CA GLY A 18 -6.08 -12.44 6.72
C GLY A 18 -4.71 -12.48 7.39
N GLU A 19 -3.88 -11.46 7.22
CA GLU A 19 -2.64 -11.33 7.99
C GLU A 19 -2.85 -10.24 9.04
N GLU A 20 -3.01 -10.64 10.29
CA GLU A 20 -2.91 -9.76 11.45
C GLU A 20 -1.48 -9.18 11.50
N THR A 21 -1.21 -8.20 10.63
CA THR A 21 -0.13 -7.26 10.87
C THR A 21 -0.55 -6.49 12.11
N ASN A 22 0.35 -6.45 13.10
CA ASN A 22 0.20 -5.68 14.33
C ASN A 22 0.22 -4.17 14.03
N ALA A 23 -0.71 -3.69 13.20
CA ALA A 23 -1.02 -2.28 13.15
C ALA A 23 -1.57 -1.91 14.52
N SER A 24 -0.97 -0.90 15.14
CA SER A 24 -1.64 -0.20 16.24
C SER A 24 -3.07 0.12 15.80
N LYS A 25 -4.06 0.09 16.71
CA LYS A 25 -5.47 0.43 16.40
C LYS A 25 -5.66 1.78 15.67
N ASP A 26 -4.61 2.60 15.60
CA ASP A 26 -4.56 3.95 15.01
C ASP A 26 -3.83 4.08 13.65
N GLU A 27 -3.30 3.00 13.05
CA GLU A 27 -2.68 3.08 11.71
C GLU A 27 -3.35 2.13 10.70
N ARG A 28 -3.66 2.63 9.49
CA ARG A 28 -4.28 1.82 8.43
C ARG A 28 -3.25 1.02 7.61
N PHE A 29 -1.99 1.42 7.67
CA PHE A 29 -0.89 0.73 7.00
C PHE A 29 0.44 0.97 7.70
N THR A 30 1.29 -0.04 7.63
CA THR A 30 2.67 -0.07 8.09
C THR A 30 3.65 0.04 6.92
N VAL A 31 4.95 0.17 7.22
CA VAL A 31 6.00 0.09 6.18
C VAL A 31 5.98 -1.26 5.45
N ASN A 32 5.64 -2.36 6.15
CA ASN A 32 5.58 -3.69 5.55
C ASN A 32 4.40 -3.82 4.58
N ASP A 33 3.26 -3.21 4.88
CA ASP A 33 2.10 -3.19 3.98
C ASP A 33 2.44 -2.40 2.71
N LEU A 34 3.09 -1.24 2.85
CA LEU A 34 3.59 -0.46 1.71
C LEU A 34 4.58 -1.26 0.86
N ASN A 35 5.49 -2.00 1.50
CA ASN A 35 6.43 -2.87 0.81
C ASN A 35 5.71 -3.98 0.05
N THR A 36 4.76 -4.66 0.69
CA THR A 36 3.96 -5.73 0.08
C THR A 36 3.21 -5.20 -1.14
N ILE A 37 2.51 -4.07 -1.01
CA ILE A 37 1.83 -3.42 -2.14
C ILE A 37 2.84 -3.15 -3.27
N TYR A 38 4.01 -2.59 -2.95
CA TYR A 38 5.05 -2.31 -3.94
C TYR A 38 5.50 -3.57 -4.70
N TYR A 39 5.78 -4.67 -3.99
CA TYR A 39 6.21 -5.93 -4.60
C TYR A 39 5.11 -6.64 -5.39
N MET A 40 3.83 -6.48 -5.02
CA MET A 40 2.72 -7.18 -5.67
C MET A 40 2.47 -6.75 -7.12
N GLY A 41 3.02 -5.62 -7.57
CA GLY A 41 2.85 -5.21 -8.97
C GLY A 41 3.50 -3.91 -9.41
N TYR A 42 4.13 -3.18 -8.48
CA TYR A 42 4.63 -1.82 -8.74
C TYR A 42 6.16 -1.73 -8.73
N LYS A 43 6.85 -2.78 -8.28
CA LYS A 43 8.32 -2.79 -8.14
C LYS A 43 9.00 -2.57 -9.48
N GLY A 44 9.72 -1.45 -9.59
CA GLY A 44 10.43 -1.05 -10.81
C GLY A 44 9.53 -0.68 -12.00
N THR A 45 8.20 -0.70 -11.85
CA THR A 45 7.25 -0.44 -12.95
C THR A 45 6.58 0.92 -12.86
N VAL A 46 6.55 1.54 -11.67
CA VAL A 46 5.95 2.85 -11.45
C VAL A 46 6.97 3.84 -10.87
N SER A 47 6.79 5.12 -11.17
CA SER A 47 7.52 6.20 -10.52
C SER A 47 7.05 6.40 -9.08
N GLU A 48 7.84 7.12 -8.27
CA GLU A 48 7.46 7.44 -6.90
C GLU A 48 6.12 8.18 -6.82
N ILE A 49 5.88 9.13 -7.74
CA ILE A 49 4.65 9.93 -7.82
C ILE A 49 3.44 9.03 -8.12
N GLN A 50 3.61 8.08 -9.05
CA GLN A 50 2.57 7.10 -9.35
C GLN A 50 2.31 6.20 -8.15
N PHE A 51 3.36 5.72 -7.47
CA PHE A 51 3.19 4.89 -6.28
C PHE A 51 2.49 5.63 -5.14
N ARG A 52 2.82 6.90 -4.89
CA ARG A 52 2.09 7.75 -3.94
C ARG A 52 0.61 7.88 -4.28
N SER A 53 0.28 7.99 -5.57
CA SER A 53 -1.12 8.06 -6.03
C SER A 53 -1.86 6.73 -5.81
N ILE A 54 -1.18 5.61 -6.01
CA ILE A 54 -1.69 4.27 -5.70
C ILE A 54 -2.00 4.17 -4.20
N ILE A 55 -1.05 4.55 -3.32
CA ILE A 55 -1.30 4.54 -1.87
C ILE A 55 -2.51 5.40 -1.50
N LYS A 56 -2.65 6.62 -2.06
CA LYS A 56 -3.83 7.47 -1.82
C LYS A 56 -5.14 6.83 -2.27
N SER A 57 -5.10 5.98 -3.30
CA SER A 57 -6.27 5.23 -3.76
C SER A 57 -6.66 4.10 -2.81
N PHE A 58 -5.70 3.44 -2.15
CA PHE A 58 -5.96 2.40 -1.15
C PHE A 58 -6.31 2.99 0.22
N PHE A 59 -5.62 4.07 0.60
CA PHE A 59 -5.72 4.74 1.88
C PHE A 59 -5.92 6.25 1.64
N PRO A 60 -7.17 6.73 1.58
CA PRO A 60 -7.45 8.15 1.34
C PRO A 60 -6.94 9.03 2.49
N GLU A 61 -6.46 10.23 2.15
CA GLU A 61 -6.07 11.27 3.11
C GLU A 61 -7.27 11.76 3.96
N PRO A 62 -7.04 12.34 5.16
CA PRO A 62 -5.75 12.66 5.78
C PRO A 62 -5.04 11.45 6.40
N TYR A 63 -3.71 11.53 6.50
CA TYR A 63 -2.88 10.53 7.18
C TYR A 63 -2.56 10.93 8.62
N SER A 64 -2.57 9.97 9.55
CA SER A 64 -2.08 10.17 10.91
C SER A 64 -0.57 10.47 10.91
N LEU A 65 -0.02 11.03 12.00
CA LEU A 65 1.42 11.26 12.11
C LEU A 65 2.24 9.98 11.94
N LYS A 66 1.71 8.85 12.41
CA LYS A 66 2.33 7.54 12.28
C LYS A 66 2.35 7.07 10.82
N GLU A 67 1.23 7.20 10.10
CA GLU A 67 1.12 6.86 8.67
C GLU A 67 2.04 7.72 7.81
N GLN A 68 2.15 9.03 8.12
CA GLN A 68 3.10 9.92 7.46
C GLN A 68 4.55 9.48 7.70
N SER A 69 4.89 9.06 8.93
CA SER A 69 6.21 8.50 9.25
C SER A 69 6.48 7.21 8.50
N ASN A 70 5.51 6.30 8.42
CA ASN A 70 5.62 5.05 7.67
C ASN A 70 5.87 5.32 6.17
N LEU A 71 5.14 6.26 5.56
CA LEU A 71 5.40 6.69 4.17
C LEU A 71 6.82 7.26 4.01
N ALA A 72 7.24 8.15 4.91
CA ALA A 72 8.57 8.73 4.85
C ALA A 72 9.68 7.68 4.95
N VAL A 73 9.53 6.71 5.86
CA VAL A 73 10.47 5.59 6.00
C VAL A 73 10.52 4.75 4.73
N PHE A 74 9.36 4.37 4.19
CA PHE A 74 9.29 3.56 2.98
C PHE A 74 9.97 4.26 1.79
N PHE A 75 9.62 5.52 1.51
CA PHE A 75 10.19 6.24 0.37
C PHE A 75 11.68 6.59 0.54
N LYS A 76 12.15 6.75 1.77
CA LYS A 76 13.55 7.05 2.05
C LYS A 76 14.46 5.82 1.99
N TYR A 77 13.99 4.68 2.49
CA TYR A 77 14.86 3.51 2.72
C TYR A 77 14.53 2.30 1.86
N CYS A 78 13.31 2.19 1.34
CA CYS A 78 12.87 1.00 0.61
C CYS A 78 12.69 1.28 -0.88
N TYR A 79 11.98 2.36 -1.26
CA TYR A 79 11.84 2.72 -2.67
C TYR A 79 13.20 3.12 -3.29
N PRO A 80 13.55 2.72 -4.53
CA PRO A 80 12.77 1.91 -5.48
C PRO A 80 13.09 0.40 -5.42
N LYS A 81 13.94 -0.05 -4.49
CA LYS A 81 14.41 -1.44 -4.48
C LYS A 81 13.48 -2.38 -3.70
N GLY A 82 12.57 -1.81 -2.92
CA GLY A 82 11.86 -2.49 -1.84
C GLY A 82 12.73 -2.58 -0.58
N CYS A 83 12.07 -2.76 0.55
CA CYS A 83 12.66 -3.47 1.68
C CYS A 83 12.53 -4.99 1.41
#